data_AF-A0A2D8NPV8-F1
#
_entry.id   AF-A0A2D8NPV8-F1
#
_cell.length_a   1.000
_cell.length_b   1.000
_cell.length_c   1.000
_cell.angle_alpha   90.00
_cell.angle_beta   90.00
_cell.angle_gamma   90.00
#
_symmetry.space_group_name_H-M   'P 1'
#
loop_
_entity.id
_entity.type
_entity.pdbx_description
1 polymer ?
#
loop_
_entity_poly.entity_id
_entity_poly.type
_entity_poly.pdbx_seq_one_letter_code
_entity_poly.pdbx_strand_id
1 'polypeptide(L)'
;MSRPPVIPAEKKIRIVLSVLQGEISIAEAARREKVSEQAIGNWKRQFLEGGKAGIEAGKSKPTSREQQLEDEVAELTQALGEAAVEIRVWKKSAEGRLGPSRTSR
;
A
#
# COMPACT_ATOMS: atom_id res chain seq x y z
N MET A 1 22.04 7.03 -21.41
CA MET A 1 20.94 6.24 -21.99
C MET A 1 19.63 6.88 -21.57
N SER A 2 18.76 7.24 -22.52
CA SER A 2 17.47 7.88 -22.21
C SER A 2 16.53 6.88 -21.52
N ARG A 3 15.91 7.30 -20.41
CA ARG A 3 14.93 6.49 -19.68
C ARG A 3 13.77 6.13 -20.60
N PRO A 4 13.34 4.86 -20.70
CA PRO A 4 12.20 4.48 -21.51
C PRO A 4 10.96 5.29 -21.08
N PRO A 5 10.14 5.77 -22.02
CA PRO A 5 8.92 6.49 -21.70
C PRO A 5 8.00 5.60 -20.86
N VAL A 6 7.62 6.10 -19.68
CA VAL A 6 6.65 5.42 -18.81
C VAL A 6 5.27 5.66 -19.40
N ILE A 7 4.67 4.61 -19.98
CA ILE A 7 3.28 4.67 -20.44
C ILE A 7 2.37 4.72 -19.20
N PRO A 8 1.52 5.77 -19.06
CA PRO A 8 0.59 5.90 -17.94
C PRO A 8 -0.39 4.71 -17.84
N ALA A 9 -0.89 4.43 -16.64
CA ALA A 9 -1.78 3.30 -16.39
C ALA A 9 -3.06 3.38 -17.22
N GLU A 10 -3.66 4.56 -17.32
CA GLU A 10 -4.90 4.82 -18.07
C GLU A 10 -4.70 4.52 -19.55
N LYS A 11 -3.52 4.84 -20.08
CA LYS A 11 -3.17 4.54 -21.47
C LYS A 11 -3.01 3.03 -21.68
N LYS A 12 -2.32 2.32 -20.77
CA LYS A 12 -2.22 0.85 -20.81
C LYS A 12 -3.59 0.18 -20.79
N ILE A 13 -4.50 0.67 -19.94
CA ILE A 13 -5.88 0.15 -19.85
C ILE A 13 -6.60 0.31 -21.18
N ARG A 14 -6.55 1.49 -21.82
CA ARG A 14 -7.18 1.71 -23.14
C ARG A 14 -6.65 0.74 -24.19
N ILE A 15 -5.33 0.54 -24.24
CA ILE A 15 -4.69 -0.40 -25.17
C ILE A 15 -5.18 -1.83 -24.92
N VAL A 16 -5.21 -2.27 -23.66
CA VAL A 16 -5.69 -3.61 -23.29
C VAL A 16 -7.16 -3.81 -23.69
N LEU A 17 -8.02 -2.80 -23.47
CA LEU A 17 -9.42 -2.87 -23.86
C LEU A 17 -9.61 -3.02 -25.37
N SER A 18 -8.91 -2.23 -26.19
CA SER A 18 -8.96 -2.37 -27.65
C SER A 18 -8.45 -3.75 -28.13
N VAL A 19 -7.42 -4.30 -27.46
CA VAL A 19 -6.93 -5.67 -27.75
C VAL A 19 -7.97 -6.74 -27.36
N LEU A 20 -8.66 -6.57 -26.23
CA LEU A 20 -9.71 -7.50 -25.79
C LEU A 20 -10.97 -7.45 -26.65
N GLN A 21 -11.31 -6.26 -27.16
CA GLN A 21 -12.42 -6.06 -28.10
C GLN A 21 -12.10 -6.54 -29.52
N GLY A 22 -10.83 -6.82 -29.81
CA GLY A 22 -10.38 -7.25 -31.14
C GLY A 22 -10.22 -6.10 -32.14
N GLU A 23 -10.28 -4.85 -31.70
CA GLU A 23 -10.09 -3.66 -32.55
C GLU A 23 -8.66 -3.55 -33.08
N ILE A 24 -7.68 -3.97 -32.26
CA ILE A 24 -6.26 -4.03 -32.64
C ILE A 24 -5.64 -5.33 -32.13
N SER A 25 -4.67 -5.85 -32.87
CA SER A 25 -3.88 -7.01 -32.42
C SER A 25 -2.82 -6.62 -31.38
N ILE A 26 -2.32 -7.61 -30.63
CA ILE A 26 -1.16 -7.43 -29.73
C ILE A 26 0.06 -6.89 -30.49
N ALA A 27 0.33 -7.44 -31.68
CA ALA A 27 1.43 -7.02 -32.55
C ALA A 27 1.29 -5.57 -33.02
N GLU A 28 0.07 -5.16 -33.35
CA GLU A 28 -0.21 -3.78 -33.74
C GLU A 28 -0.07 -2.80 -32.57
N ALA A 29 -0.60 -3.15 -31.40
CA ALA A 29 -0.45 -2.35 -30.18
C ALA A 29 1.03 -2.15 -29.82
N ALA A 30 1.82 -3.22 -29.88
CA ALA A 30 3.26 -3.20 -29.61
C ALA A 30 4.01 -2.23 -30.54
N ARG A 31 3.72 -2.26 -31.84
CA ARG A 31 4.31 -1.33 -32.83
C ARG A 31 3.91 0.12 -32.58
N ARG A 32 2.62 0.39 -32.36
CA ARG A 32 2.11 1.77 -32.12
C ARG A 32 2.73 2.39 -30.87
N GLU A 33 2.88 1.59 -29.83
CA GLU A 33 3.37 2.05 -28.52
C GLU A 33 4.88 1.91 -28.33
N LYS A 34 5.59 1.37 -29.33
CA LYS A 34 7.03 1.13 -29.32
C LYS A 34 7.46 0.28 -28.10
N VAL A 35 6.69 -0.77 -27.81
CA VAL A 35 6.96 -1.76 -26.76
C VAL A 35 6.96 -3.17 -27.35
N SER A 36 7.40 -4.17 -26.58
CA SER A 36 7.33 -5.57 -27.02
C SER A 36 5.90 -6.11 -26.95
N GLU A 37 5.59 -7.10 -27.79
CA GLU A 37 4.33 -7.86 -27.69
C GLU A 37 4.16 -8.53 -26.32
N GLN A 38 5.27 -8.98 -25.73
CA GLN A 38 5.28 -9.50 -24.36
C GLN A 38 4.81 -8.46 -23.33
N ALA A 39 5.20 -7.19 -23.48
CA ALA A 39 4.74 -6.13 -22.57
C ALA A 39 3.22 -5.93 -22.67
N ILE A 40 2.67 -5.90 -23.89
CA ILE A 40 1.22 -5.84 -24.12
C ILE A 40 0.53 -7.09 -23.53
N GLY A 41 1.08 -8.28 -23.77
CA GLY A 41 0.58 -9.53 -23.19
C GLY A 41 0.59 -9.53 -21.66
N ASN A 42 1.63 -8.96 -21.05
CA ASN A 42 1.72 -8.79 -19.60
C ASN A 42 0.61 -7.87 -19.07
N TRP A 43 0.35 -6.73 -19.72
CA TRP A 43 -0.72 -5.82 -19.30
C TRP A 43 -2.09 -6.46 -19.44
N LYS A 44 -2.34 -7.18 -20.55
CA LYS A 44 -3.58 -7.95 -20.74
C LYS A 44 -3.80 -8.95 -19.62
N ARG A 45 -2.76 -9.72 -19.25
CA ARG A 45 -2.84 -10.70 -18.17
C ARG A 45 -3.15 -10.03 -16.83
N GLN A 46 -2.38 -9.00 -16.46
CA GLN A 46 -2.57 -8.26 -15.21
C GLN A 46 -3.97 -7.65 -15.10
N PHE A 47 -4.50 -7.13 -16.21
CA PHE A 47 -5.86 -6.58 -16.26
C PHE A 47 -6.93 -7.66 -16.01
N LEU A 48 -6.78 -8.84 -16.63
CA LEU A 48 -7.72 -9.95 -16.44
C LEU A 48 -7.63 -10.58 -15.04
N GLU A 49 -6.42 -10.74 -14.50
CA GLU A 49 -6.19 -11.22 -13.14
C GLU A 49 -6.77 -10.26 -12.10
N GLY A 50 -6.51 -8.96 -12.25
CA GLY A 50 -7.08 -7.92 -11.38
C GLY A 50 -8.60 -7.82 -11.50
N GLY A 51 -9.14 -7.93 -12.72
CA GLY A 51 -10.57 -7.96 -12.96
C GLY A 51 -11.25 -9.18 -12.32
N LYS A 52 -10.64 -10.37 -12.44
CA LYS A 52 -11.12 -11.59 -11.80
C LYS A 52 -11.08 -11.46 -10.27
N ALA A 53 -9.97 -11.01 -9.71
CA ALA A 53 -9.84 -10.80 -8.27
C ALA A 53 -10.88 -9.80 -7.73
N GLY A 54 -11.15 -8.72 -8.46
CA GLY A 54 -12.19 -7.76 -8.09
C GLY A 54 -13.61 -8.34 -8.14
N ILE A 55 -13.91 -9.18 -9.14
CA ILE A 55 -15.21 -9.87 -9.24
C ILE A 55 -15.37 -10.90 -8.12
N GLU A 56 -14.33 -11.69 -7.82
CA GLU A 56 -14.32 -12.68 -6.73
C GLU A 56 -14.43 -12.02 -5.36
N ALA A 57 -13.78 -10.87 -5.16
CA ALA A 57 -13.95 -10.06 -3.96
C ALA A 57 -15.37 -9.47 -3.85
N GLY A 58 -16.05 -9.19 -4.97
CA GLY A 58 -17.38 -8.59 -4.96
C GLY A 58 -17.41 -7.22 -4.28
N LYS A 59 -18.47 -6.92 -3.52
CA LYS A 59 -18.57 -5.71 -2.66
C LYS A 59 -17.90 -5.90 -1.30
N SER A 60 -17.01 -6.89 -1.13
CA SER A 60 -16.39 -7.09 0.17
C SER A 60 -15.60 -5.84 0.56
N LYS A 61 -15.79 -5.48 1.84
CA LYS A 61 -15.18 -4.40 2.62
C LYS A 61 -13.65 -4.30 2.40
N PRO A 62 -12.96 -3.28 2.96
CA PRO A 62 -11.50 -3.18 2.93
C PRO A 62 -10.87 -4.55 3.06
N THR A 63 -9.83 -4.81 2.26
CA THR A 63 -9.21 -6.14 2.19
C THR A 63 -9.05 -6.65 3.63
N SER A 64 -9.34 -7.93 3.88
CA SER A 64 -9.23 -8.47 5.25
C SER A 64 -7.89 -8.08 5.89
N ARG A 65 -6.85 -7.91 5.07
CA ARG A 65 -5.55 -7.36 5.45
C ARG A 65 -5.56 -5.88 5.85
N GLU A 66 -6.19 -4.98 5.09
CA GLU A 66 -6.33 -3.57 5.50
C GLU A 66 -7.09 -3.45 6.82
N GLN A 67 -8.21 -4.17 6.99
CA GLN A 67 -8.94 -4.14 8.26
C GLN A 67 -8.10 -4.70 9.41
N GLN A 68 -7.39 -5.81 9.19
CA GLN A 68 -6.45 -6.36 10.18
C GLN A 68 -5.35 -5.35 10.55
N LEU A 69 -4.83 -4.61 9.57
CA LEU A 69 -3.80 -3.60 9.80
C LEU A 69 -4.37 -2.39 10.54
N GLU A 70 -5.59 -1.97 10.25
CA GLU A 70 -6.28 -0.92 11.01
C GLU A 70 -6.51 -1.32 12.47
N ASP A 71 -6.95 -2.56 12.70
CA ASP A 71 -7.16 -3.11 14.04
C ASP A 71 -5.82 -3.22 14.81
N GLU A 72 -4.76 -3.68 14.15
CA GLU A 72 -3.40 -3.77 14.71
C GLU A 72 -2.83 -2.38 15.05
N VAL A 73 -3.04 -1.39 14.17
CA VAL A 73 -2.64 0.00 14.43
C VAL A 73 -3.39 0.57 15.64
N ALA A 74 -4.69 0.29 15.77
CA ALA A 74 -5.47 0.74 16.92
C ALA A 74 -4.96 0.13 18.23
N GLU A 75 -4.71 -1.17 18.25
CA GLU A 75 -4.17 -1.90 19.41
C GLU A 75 -2.78 -1.38 19.82
N LEU A 76 -1.87 -1.23 18.86
CA LEU A 76 -0.53 -0.71 19.11
C LEU A 76 -0.56 0.74 19.61
N THR A 77 -1.47 1.56 19.09
CA THR A 77 -1.62 2.95 19.54
C THR A 77 -2.09 3.03 20.98
N GLN A 78 -3.03 2.17 21.37
CA GLN A 78 -3.50 2.08 22.76
C GLN A 78 -2.37 1.67 23.70
N ALA A 79 -1.67 0.56 23.39
CA ALA A 79 -0.57 0.06 24.21
C ALA A 79 0.56 1.09 24.37
N LEU A 80 0.87 1.83 23.30
CA LEU A 80 1.85 2.93 23.34
C LEU A 80 1.39 4.05 24.28
N GLY A 81 0.10 4.41 24.25
CA GLY A 81 -0.49 5.41 25.13
C GLY A 81 -0.40 5.01 26.61
N GLU A 82 -0.74 3.76 26.92
CA GLU A 82 -0.66 3.20 28.28
C GLU A 82 0.79 3.22 28.80
N ALA A 83 1.74 2.72 28.00
CA ALA A 83 3.16 2.76 28.36
C ALA A 83 3.69 4.18 28.56
N ALA A 84 3.26 5.15 27.73
CA ALA A 84 3.64 6.54 27.88
C ALA A 84 3.12 7.17 29.18
N VAL A 85 1.91 6.79 29.61
CA VAL A 85 1.34 7.21 30.89
C VAL A 85 2.13 6.62 32.05
N GLU A 86 2.42 5.32 32.02
CA GLU A 86 3.24 4.67 33.05
C GLU A 86 4.59 5.37 33.20
N ILE A 87 5.33 5.57 32.10
CA ILE A 87 6.63 6.23 32.12
C ILE A 87 6.53 7.63 32.76
N ARG A 88 5.47 8.38 32.47
CA ARG A 88 5.26 9.71 33.07
C ARG A 88 5.02 9.62 34.58
N VAL A 89 4.22 8.65 35.03
CA VAL A 89 3.97 8.41 36.46
C VAL A 89 5.26 8.01 37.17
N TRP A 90 6.04 7.09 36.61
CA TRP A 90 7.33 6.66 37.16
C TRP A 90 8.32 7.82 37.29
N LYS A 91 8.46 8.66 36.25
CA LYS A 91 9.33 9.85 36.29
C LYS A 91 8.91 10.83 37.38
N LYS A 92 7.61 11.18 37.45
CA LYS A 92 7.08 12.09 38.48
C LYS A 92 7.25 11.53 39.90
N SER A 93 7.08 10.22 40.07
CA SER A 93 7.30 9.53 41.35
C SER A 93 8.77 9.50 41.75
N ALA A 94 9.70 9.36 40.79
CA ALA A 94 11.13 9.42 41.06
C ALA A 94 11.57 10.84 41.49
N GLU A 95 11.02 11.88 40.84
CA GLU A 95 11.25 13.29 41.22
C GLU A 95 10.77 13.58 42.65
N GLY A 96 9.62 13.04 43.06
CA GLY A 96 9.10 13.19 44.43
C GLY A 96 9.86 12.41 45.51
N ARG A 97 10.68 11.42 45.14
CA ARG A 97 11.52 10.63 46.07
C ARG A 97 12.90 11.24 46.32
N LEU A 98 13.32 12.20 45.50
CA LEU A 98 14.51 13.02 45.73
C LEU A 98 14.13 14.20 46.66
N GLY A 99 13.81 13.90 47.92
CA GLY A 99 13.66 14.93 48.96
C GLY A 99 14.98 15.72 49.13
N PRO A 100 14.96 16.97 49.62
CA PRO A 100 16.13 17.84 49.63
C PRO A 100 17.30 17.13 50.31
N SER A 101 18.36 16.92 49.53
CA SER A 101 19.60 16.29 49.97
C SER A 101 20.11 17.05 51.20
N ARG A 102 19.96 16.47 52.39
CA ARG A 102 20.69 16.92 53.58
C ARG A 102 22.16 16.65 53.32
N THR A 103 22.84 17.60 52.67
CA THR A 103 24.30 17.68 52.71
C THR A 103 24.68 17.89 54.17
N SER A 104 25.18 16.83 54.81
CA SER A 104 25.65 16.89 56.18
C SER A 104 26.84 17.84 56.27
N ARG A 105 26.82 18.68 57.30
CA ARG A 105 27.86 19.63 57.68
C ARG A 105 29.08 18.90 58.23
#